data_AF-A0A2M8CZ89-F1
#
_entry.id   AF-A0A2M8CZ89-F1
#
_cell.length_a   1.000
_cell.length_b   1.000
_cell.length_c   1.000
_cell.angle_alpha   90.00
_cell.angle_beta   90.00
_cell.angle_gamma   90.00
#
_symmetry.space_group_name_H-M   'P 1'
#
loop_
_entity.id
_entity.type
_entity.pdbx_description
1 polymer ?
#
loop_
_entity_poly.entity_id
_entity_poly.type
_entity_poly.pdbx_seq_one_letter_code
_entity_poly.pdbx_strand_id
1 'polypeptide(L)'
;MTHKHIRLIFFYTLFTLLTALPPGMVGAADNKIYVIDGDTFSWNGLTYRLWGIDAPEKNQPCRRGPEDYQCGVVARSYLRSLIDPADTRL
;
A
#
# COMPACT_ATOMS: atom_id res chain seq x y z
N MET A 1 -4.23 9.73 -54.39
CA MET A 1 -4.90 9.52 -53.09
C MET A 1 -4.13 10.31 -52.04
N THR A 2 -4.65 11.47 -51.63
CA THR A 2 -3.87 12.56 -51.05
C THR A 2 -3.52 12.31 -49.58
N HIS A 3 -2.28 12.58 -49.16
CA HIS A 3 -1.74 12.43 -47.80
C HIS A 3 -2.68 12.85 -46.65
N LYS A 4 -3.58 13.82 -46.91
CA LYS A 4 -4.62 14.27 -45.98
C LYS A 4 -5.58 13.16 -45.55
N HIS A 5 -5.98 12.27 -46.45
CA HIS A 5 -6.89 11.15 -46.13
C HIS A 5 -6.17 10.06 -45.32
N ILE A 6 -4.91 9.78 -45.63
CA ILE A 6 -4.10 8.80 -44.88
C ILE A 6 -3.90 9.27 -43.43
N ARG A 7 -3.62 10.58 -43.23
CA ARG A 7 -3.53 11.16 -41.89
C ARG A 7 -4.85 11.09 -41.15
N LEU A 8 -5.96 11.44 -41.81
CA LEU A 8 -7.29 11.40 -41.19
C LEU A 8 -7.69 9.98 -40.77
N ILE A 9 -7.42 8.99 -41.62
CA ILE A 9 -7.67 7.57 -41.32
C ILE A 9 -6.79 7.14 -40.14
N PHE A 10 -5.50 7.49 -40.15
CA PHE A 10 -4.59 7.15 -39.05
C PHE A 10 -5.05 7.75 -37.71
N PHE A 11 -5.44 9.03 -37.70
CA PHE A 11 -5.98 9.68 -36.50
C PHE A 11 -7.27 9.02 -36.03
N TYR A 12 -8.18 8.67 -36.94
CA TYR A 12 -9.44 8.01 -36.59
C TYR A 12 -9.19 6.61 -36.02
N THR A 13 -8.29 5.82 -36.62
CA THR A 13 -7.94 4.48 -36.12
C THR A 13 -7.21 4.53 -34.79
N LEU A 14 -6.35 5.52 -34.56
CA LEU A 14 -5.67 5.69 -33.29
C LEU A 14 -6.65 6.11 -32.19
N PHE A 15 -7.58 7.01 -32.52
CA PHE A 15 -8.61 7.46 -31.59
C PHE A 15 -9.56 6.33 -31.18
N THR A 16 -10.07 5.55 -32.14
CA THR A 16 -10.93 4.39 -31.82
C THR A 16 -10.20 3.35 -30.98
N LEU A 17 -8.93 3.06 -31.27
CA LEU A 17 -8.11 2.14 -30.50
C LEU A 17 -7.89 2.63 -29.06
N LEU A 18 -7.66 3.93 -28.87
CA LEU A 18 -7.46 4.52 -27.54
C LEU A 18 -8.75 4.49 -26.69
N THR A 19 -9.91 4.65 -27.32
CA THR A 19 -11.21 4.58 -26.63
C THR A 19 -11.69 3.15 -26.33
N ALA A 20 -11.07 2.13 -26.93
CA ALA A 20 -11.44 0.72 -26.72
C ALA A 20 -10.84 0.11 -25.44
N LEU A 21 -10.09 0.89 -24.65
CA LEU A 21 -9.55 0.43 -23.37
C LEU A 21 -10.70 0.18 -22.37
N PRO A 22 -10.83 -1.02 -21.79
CA PRO A 22 -11.87 -1.30 -20.82
C PRO A 22 -11.64 -0.48 -19.54
N PRO A 23 -12.67 0.20 -18.99
CA PRO A 23 -12.59 0.82 -17.68
C PRO A 23 -12.39 -0.27 -16.63
N GLY A 24 -11.24 -0.28 -15.94
CA GLY A 24 -10.93 -1.30 -14.92
C GLY A 24 -9.50 -1.85 -14.93
N MET A 25 -8.61 -1.36 -15.80
CA MET A 25 -7.18 -1.74 -15.75
C MET A 25 -6.39 -1.07 -14.62
N VAL A 26 -7.01 -0.14 -13.88
CA VAL A 26 -6.45 0.38 -12.63
C VAL A 26 -6.87 -0.58 -11.53
N GLY A 27 -5.91 -1.35 -11.00
CA GLY A 27 -6.16 -2.26 -9.88
C GLY A 27 -6.84 -1.51 -8.74
N ALA A 28 -7.87 -2.11 -8.14
CA ALA A 28 -8.52 -1.55 -6.97
C ALA A 28 -7.46 -1.21 -5.92
N ALA A 29 -7.23 0.07 -5.68
CA ALA A 29 -6.34 0.49 -4.60
C ALA A 29 -7.01 0.04 -3.30
N ASP A 30 -6.45 -1.01 -2.69
CA ASP A 30 -6.80 -1.37 -1.33
C ASP A 30 -6.32 -0.22 -0.44
N ASN A 31 -7.23 0.69 -0.14
CA ASN A 31 -6.98 1.85 0.72
C ASN A 31 -6.80 1.44 2.19
N LYS A 32 -6.83 0.15 2.51
CA LYS A 32 -6.56 -0.35 3.85
C LYS A 32 -5.07 -0.28 4.15
N ILE A 33 -4.74 0.28 5.31
CA ILE A 33 -3.38 0.25 5.84
C ILE A 33 -3.18 -1.06 6.60
N TYR A 34 -2.09 -1.76 6.34
CA TYR A 34 -1.71 -2.96 7.06
C TYR A 34 -0.42 -2.72 7.85
N VAL A 35 -0.50 -2.75 9.17
CA VAL A 35 0.66 -2.57 10.05
C VAL A 35 1.42 -3.90 10.19
N ILE A 36 2.70 -3.88 9.80
CA ILE A 36 3.59 -5.05 9.79
C ILE A 36 4.29 -5.14 11.15
N ASP A 37 5.02 -4.10 11.55
CA ASP A 37 5.79 -3.97 12.79
C ASP A 37 5.56 -2.61 13.46
N GLY A 38 6.25 -2.32 14.56
CA GLY A 38 6.10 -1.05 15.28
C GLY A 38 6.65 0.19 14.55
N ASP A 39 7.31 0.02 13.42
CA ASP A 39 7.87 1.09 12.58
C ASP A 39 7.56 0.91 11.08
N THR A 40 6.82 -0.13 10.70
CA THR A 40 6.66 -0.55 9.30
C THR A 40 5.19 -0.87 9.00
N PHE A 41 4.65 -0.28 7.93
CA PHE A 41 3.28 -0.54 7.44
C PHE A 41 3.23 -0.58 5.92
N SER A 42 2.22 -1.24 5.35
CA SER A 42 1.95 -1.22 3.93
C SER A 42 0.64 -0.50 3.61
N TRP A 43 0.64 0.22 2.51
CA TRP A 43 -0.50 0.96 1.99
C TRP A 43 -0.40 1.08 0.47
N ASN A 44 -1.49 0.81 -0.26
CA ASN A 44 -1.52 0.84 -1.72
C ASN A 44 -0.41 0.00 -2.39
N GLY A 45 -0.11 -1.17 -1.82
CA GLY A 45 0.92 -2.09 -2.33
C GLY A 45 2.36 -1.62 -2.12
N LEU A 46 2.58 -0.51 -1.42
CA LEU A 46 3.89 -0.01 -1.05
C LEU A 46 4.14 -0.23 0.45
N THR A 47 5.37 -0.58 0.80
CA THR A 47 5.80 -0.71 2.20
C THR A 47 6.54 0.55 2.61
N TYR A 48 6.14 1.12 3.74
CA TYR A 48 6.71 2.31 4.33
C TYR A 48 7.35 1.94 5.67
N ARG A 49 8.57 2.44 5.89
CA ARG A 49 9.28 2.34 7.16
C ARG A 49 9.49 3.74 7.74
N LEU A 50 9.21 3.90 9.01
CA LEU A 50 9.41 5.16 9.74
C LEU A 50 10.91 5.39 9.89
N TRP A 51 11.41 6.44 9.24
CA TRP A 51 12.84 6.75 9.28
C TRP A 51 13.27 7.20 10.68
N GLY A 52 14.40 6.68 11.14
CA GLY A 52 14.96 6.99 12.47
C GLY A 52 14.29 6.26 13.63
N ILE A 53 13.35 5.35 13.36
CA ILE A 53 12.74 4.45 14.35
C ILE A 53 13.15 3.02 14.01
N ASP A 54 13.51 2.26 15.03
CA ASP A 54 13.74 0.81 14.93
C ASP A 54 12.87 0.13 15.99
N ALA A 55 11.82 -0.53 15.53
CA ALA A 55 10.92 -1.27 16.40
C ALA A 55 11.27 -2.76 16.40
N PRO A 56 11.01 -3.49 17.50
CA PRO A 56 11.09 -4.94 17.48
C PRO A 56 10.13 -5.52 16.43
N GLU A 57 10.62 -6.48 15.64
CA GLU A 57 9.80 -7.29 14.76
C GLU A 57 8.65 -7.94 15.54
N LYS A 58 7.47 -8.09 14.94
CA LYS A 58 6.25 -8.56 15.64
C LYS A 58 6.47 -9.82 16.50
N ASN A 59 7.26 -10.77 16.00
CA ASN A 59 7.50 -12.06 16.65
C ASN A 59 8.79 -12.09 17.48
N GLN A 60 9.49 -10.95 17.62
CA GLN A 60 10.70 -10.87 18.41
C GLN A 60 10.35 -10.89 19.91
N PRO A 61 10.91 -11.83 20.68
CA PRO A 61 10.76 -11.81 22.12
C PRO A 61 11.62 -10.70 22.73
N CYS A 62 11.06 -9.98 23.69
CA CYS A 62 11.81 -9.12 24.59
C CYS A 62 11.75 -9.67 26.02
N ARG A 63 12.54 -9.09 26.91
CA ARG A 63 12.44 -9.32 28.35
C ARG A 63 11.97 -8.07 29.07
N ARG A 64 11.08 -8.25 30.05
CA ARG A 64 10.68 -7.22 31.00
C ARG A 64 11.03 -7.71 32.40
N GLY A 65 12.28 -7.50 32.80
CA GLY A 65 12.84 -8.15 33.98
C GLY A 65 13.04 -9.64 33.73
N PRO A 66 12.61 -10.54 34.64
CA PRO A 66 12.76 -11.98 34.45
C PRO A 66 11.73 -12.59 33.48
N GLU A 67 10.71 -11.83 33.08
CA GLU A 67 9.59 -12.33 32.27
C GLU A 67 9.79 -12.05 30.77
N ASP A 68 9.32 -12.99 29.95
CA ASP A 68 9.19 -12.80 28.50
C ASP A 68 8.07 -11.81 28.20
N TYR A 69 8.33 -10.90 27.26
CA TYR A 69 7.42 -9.83 26.88
C TYR A 69 7.30 -9.72 25.37
N GLN A 70 6.06 -9.73 24.89
CA GLN A 70 5.70 -9.65 23.47
C GLN A 70 5.82 -8.19 22.95
N CYS A 71 7.00 -7.60 23.07
CA CYS A 71 7.26 -6.21 22.71
C CYS A 71 6.91 -5.89 21.26
N GLY A 72 7.19 -6.79 20.31
CA GLY A 72 6.86 -6.60 18.90
C GLY A 72 5.35 -6.49 18.66
N VAL A 73 4.56 -7.36 19.32
CA VAL A 73 3.09 -7.31 19.28
C VAL A 73 2.57 -5.99 19.85
N VAL A 74 3.14 -5.53 20.97
CA VAL A 74 2.73 -4.27 21.60
C VAL A 74 3.10 -3.07 20.74
N ALA A 75 4.31 -3.02 20.20
CA ALA A 75 4.76 -1.93 19.33
C ALA A 75 3.91 -1.83 18.06
N ARG A 76 3.66 -2.97 17.39
CA ARG A 76 2.76 -3.06 16.23
C ARG A 76 1.34 -2.58 16.56
N SER A 77 0.81 -2.99 17.71
CA SER A 77 -0.55 -2.62 18.14
C SER A 77 -0.66 -1.12 18.42
N TYR A 78 0.38 -0.53 19.02
CA TYR A 78 0.45 0.90 19.25
C TYR A 78 0.50 1.67 17.94
N LEU A 79 1.35 1.29 16.98
CA LEU A 79 1.38 1.94 15.67
C LEU A 79 0.02 1.85 14.97
N ARG A 80 -0.66 0.69 15.05
CA ARG A 80 -2.02 0.55 14.51
C ARG A 80 -3.01 1.52 15.15
N SER A 81 -2.98 1.71 16.47
CA SER A 81 -3.87 2.67 17.15
C SER A 81 -3.65 4.13 16.74
N LEU A 82 -2.44 4.47 16.27
CA LEU A 82 -2.12 5.82 15.78
C LEU A 82 -2.61 6.04 14.34
N ILE A 83 -2.49 5.00 13.51
CA ILE A 83 -2.79 5.09 12.06
C ILE A 83 -4.28 4.87 11.77
N ASP A 84 -4.92 3.95 12.48
CA ASP A 84 -6.35 3.67 12.36
C ASP A 84 -6.99 3.65 13.76
N PRO A 85 -7.31 4.83 14.32
CA PRO A 85 -7.91 4.92 15.66
C PRO A 85 -9.27 4.23 15.77
N ALA A 86 -9.94 3.95 14.64
CA ALA A 86 -11.24 3.27 14.62
C ALA A 86 -11.10 1.73 14.61
N ASP A 87 -9.93 1.18 14.25
CA ASP A 87 -9.63 -0.26 14.30
C ASP A 87 -8.93 -0.66 15.60
N THR A 88 -9.69 -0.70 16.71
CA THR A 88 -9.21 -1.14 18.03
C THR A 88 -9.34 -2.65 18.29
N ARG A 89 -9.47 -3.50 17.26
CA ARG A 89 -9.57 -4.96 17.45
C ARG A 89 -8.21 -5.55 17.80
N LEU A 90 -7.86 -5.62 19.09
CA LEU A 90 -6.68 -6.29 19.63
C LEU A 90 -6.65 -7.78 19.26
#